data_AF-A0A932BEU7-F1
#
_entry.id   AF-A0A932BEU7-F1
#
_cell.length_a   1.000
_cell.length_b   1.000
_cell.length_c   1.000
_cell.angle_alpha   90.00
_cell.angle_beta   90.00
_cell.angle_gamma   90.00
#
_symmetry.space_group_name_H-M   'P 1'
#
loop_
_entity.id
_entity.type
_entity.pdbx_description
1 polymer ?
#
loop_
_entity_poly.entity_id
_entity_poly.type
_entity_poly.pdbx_seq_one_letter_code
_entity_poly.pdbx_strand_id
1 'polypeptide(L)' 'MSATQRFDVVVLGSGPGGYRAAVLAAARGLSVAIARFNHPSRAEGIGLAGESLDARRGLPQAAE' A
#
# COMPACT_ATOMS: atom_id res chain seq x y z
N MET A 1 4.67 -7.97 19.58
CA MET A 1 4.60 -6.53 19.27
C MET A 1 4.82 -6.36 17.77
N SER A 2 3.89 -5.71 17.05
CA SER A 2 4.08 -5.42 15.61
C SER A 2 4.64 -4.01 15.46
N ALA A 3 5.81 -3.87 14.83
CA ALA A 3 6.45 -2.58 14.60
C ALA A 3 5.75 -1.85 13.44
N THR A 4 5.21 -0.66 13.71
CA THR A 4 4.63 0.20 12.67
C THR A 4 5.74 0.96 11.95
N GLN A 5 5.87 0.76 10.64
CA GLN A 5 6.80 1.50 9.78
C GLN A 5 6.03 2.48 8.90
N ARG A 6 6.63 3.64 8.62
CA ARG A 6 6.06 4.69 7.75
C ARG A 6 6.82 4.73 6.43
N PHE A 7 6.07 4.80 5.34
CA PHE A 7 6.57 4.92 3.97
C PHE A 7 5.76 6.00 3.25
N ASP A 8 6.38 6.67 2.28
CA ASP A 8 5.69 7.64 1.42
C ASP A 8 4.74 6.94 0.44
N VAL A 9 5.14 5.76 -0.03
CA VAL A 9 4.37 4.92 -0.96
C VAL A 9 4.37 3.47 -0.49
N VAL A 10 3.19 2.84 -0.50
CA VAL A 10 3.04 1.40 -0.33
C VAL A 10 2.45 0.83 -1.62
N VAL A 11 3.18 -0.09 -2.27
CA VAL A 11 2.74 -0.78 -3.48
C VAL A 11 2.20 -2.15 -3.11
N LEU A 12 0.96 -2.41 -3.52
CA LEU A 12 0.27 -3.66 -3.28
C LEU A 12 0.40 -4.55 -4.52
N GLY A 13 1.21 -5.60 -4.41
CA GLY A 13 1.54 -6.53 -5.49
C GLY A 13 2.89 -6.26 -6.15
N SER A 14 3.65 -7.33 -6.42
CA SER A 14 4.97 -7.28 -7.08
C SER A 14 4.99 -7.92 -8.47
N GLY A 15 3.89 -7.78 -9.20
CA GLY A 15 3.83 -8.11 -10.63
C GLY A 15 4.52 -7.03 -11.49
N PRO A 16 4.48 -7.15 -12.83
CA PRO A 16 5.18 -6.22 -13.73
C PRO A 16 4.75 -4.75 -13.57
N GLY A 17 3.48 -4.49 -13.25
CA GLY A 17 2.99 -3.14 -12.95
C GLY A 17 3.48 -2.63 -11.59
N GLY A 18 3.30 -3.42 -10.53
CA GLY A 18 3.66 -3.02 -9.17
C GLY A 18 5.16 -2.80 -8.99
N TYR A 19 5.99 -3.67 -9.58
CA TYR A 19 7.44 -3.48 -9.53
C TYR A 19 7.88 -2.19 -10.23
N ARG A 20 7.33 -1.88 -11.42
CA ARG A 20 7.61 -0.59 -12.09
C ARG A 20 7.16 0.60 -11.26
N ALA A 21 5.97 0.54 -10.67
CA ALA A 21 5.46 1.61 -9.81
C ALA A 21 6.41 1.87 -8.63
N ALA A 22 6.89 0.81 -7.99
CA ALA A 22 7.82 0.92 -6.86
C ALA A 22 9.17 1.52 -7.28
N VAL A 23 9.75 1.06 -8.39
CA VAL A 23 11.03 1.58 -8.91
C VAL A 23 10.91 3.05 -9.29
N LEU A 24 9.82 3.44 -9.96
CA LEU A 24 9.59 4.84 -10.38
C LEU A 24 9.32 5.78 -9.20
N ALA A 25 8.71 5.29 -8.12
CA ALA A 25 8.55 6.03 -6.88
C ALA A 25 9.89 6.20 -6.14
N ALA A 26 10.67 5.12 -6.04
CA ALA A 26 12.00 5.15 -5.42
C ALA A 26 12.96 6.06 -6.20
N ALA A 27 12.92 6.05 -7.54
CA ALA A 27 13.72 6.93 -8.40
C ALA A 27 13.40 8.42 -8.20
N ARG A 28 12.23 8.76 -7.62
CA ARG A 28 11.86 10.12 -7.21
C ARG A 28 12.29 10.46 -5.77
N GLY A 29 13.04 9.58 -5.11
CA GLY A 29 13.50 9.78 -3.73
C GLY A 29 12.47 9.44 -2.66
N LEU A 30 11.35 8.80 -3.02
CA LEU A 30 10.33 8.40 -2.06
C LEU A 30 10.72 7.11 -1.34
N SER A 31 10.39 6.99 -0.06
CA SER A 31 10.46 5.72 0.67
C SER A 31 9.32 4.80 0.25
N VAL A 32 9.65 3.59 -0.23
CA VAL A 32 8.68 2.66 -0.82
C VAL A 32 8.69 1.32 -0.10
N ALA A 33 7.51 0.81 0.24
CA ALA A 33 7.30 -0.58 0.63
C ALA A 33 6.53 -1.33 -0.46
N ILE A 34 6.87 -2.60 -0.69
CA ILE A 34 6.09 -3.51 -1.55
C ILE A 34 5.52 -4.62 -0.68
N ALA A 35 4.20 -4.81 -0.71
CA ALA A 35 3.53 -5.91 -0.03
C ALA A 35 2.97 -6.91 -1.06
N ARG A 36 3.22 -8.21 -0.85
CA ARG A 36 2.58 -9.30 -1.60
C ARG A 36 1.91 -10.25 -0.61
N PHE A 37 0.74 -10.73 -0.98
CA PHE A 37 0.02 -11.76 -0.23
C PHE A 37 -0.02 -13.04 -1.06
N ASN A 38 0.41 -14.16 -0.46
CA ASN A 38 0.34 -15.48 -1.08
C ASN A 38 -0.94 -16.25 -0.67
N HIS A 39 -1.94 -15.60 -0.06
CA HIS A 39 -3.16 -16.23 0.40
C HIS A 39 -4.38 -15.30 0.24
N PRO A 40 -5.53 -15.76 -0.31
CA PRO A 40 -6.69 -14.92 -0.61
C PRO A 40 -7.26 -14.20 0.62
N SER A 41 -7.30 -14.87 1.77
CA SER A 41 -7.79 -14.27 3.04
C SER A 41 -6.94 -13.09 3.56
N ARG A 42 -5.72 -12.89 3.04
CA ARG A 42 -4.88 -11.74 3.41
C ARG A 42 -5.06 -10.54 2.48
N ALA A 43 -5.76 -10.71 1.36
CA ALA A 43 -6.14 -9.61 0.48
C ALA A 43 -7.22 -8.72 1.12
N GLU A 44 -8.08 -9.28 1.98
CA GLU A 44 -9.07 -8.51 2.75
C GLU A 44 -8.42 -7.48 3.68
N GLY A 45 -7.22 -7.78 4.20
CA GLY A 45 -6.43 -6.85 5.01
C GLY A 45 -6.00 -5.59 4.25
N ILE A 46 -6.02 -5.61 2.91
CA ILE A 46 -5.71 -4.46 2.07
C ILE A 46 -6.87 -3.46 2.06
N GLY A 47 -8.11 -3.94 1.97
CA GLY A 47 -9.31 -3.11 2.06
C GLY A 47 -9.33 -2.37 3.40
N LEU A 48 -9.19 -3.13 4.49
CA LEU A 48 -9.10 -2.59 5.86
C LEU A 48 -7.96 -1.59 6.04
N ALA A 49 -6.79 -1.85 5.44
CA ALA A 49 -5.66 -0.94 5.49
C ALA A 49 -5.89 0.35 4.69
N GLY A 50 -6.55 0.26 3.53
CA GLY A 50 -6.97 1.40 2.72
C GLY A 50 -7.97 2.28 3.46
N GLU A 51 -9.04 1.68 3.98
CA GLU A 51 -10.05 2.36 4.80
C GLU A 51 -9.43 3.06 6.02
N SER A 52 -8.49 2.38 6.69
CA SER A 52 -7.74 2.95 7.82
C SER A 52 -6.82 4.10 7.40
N LEU A 53 -6.29 4.09 6.18
CA LEU A 53 -5.42 5.16 5.65
C LEU A 53 -6.24 6.39 5.27
N ASP A 54 -7.38 6.18 4.60
CA ASP A 54 -8.29 7.25 4.18
C ASP A 54 -8.91 7.95 5.40
N ALA A 55 -9.34 7.17 6.40
CA ALA A 55 -9.80 7.70 7.68
C ALA A 55 -8.72 8.52 8.40
N ARG A 56 -7.45 8.10 8.33
CA ARG A 56 -6.32 8.86 8.91
C ARG A 56 -5.96 10.12 8.13
N ARG A 57 -6.20 10.15 6.82
CA ARG A 57 -5.91 11.32 5.97
C ARG A 57 -7.10 12.25 5.78
N GLY A 58 -8.27 11.90 6.30
CA GLY A 58 -9.51 12.68 6.14
C GLY A 58 -9.98 12.72 4.68
N LEU A 59 -9.60 11.73 3.87
CA LEU A 59 -10.04 11.65 2.48
C LEU A 59 -11.48 11.12 2.44
N PRO A 60 -12.39 11.73 1.64
CA PRO A 60 -13.73 11.20 1.48
C PRO A 60 -13.65 9.80 0.88
N GLN A 61 -14.35 8.85 1.49
CA GLN A 61 -14.53 7.51 0.93
C GLN A 61 -15.09 7.71 -0.48
N ALA A 62 -14.38 7.21 -1.49
CA ALA A 62 -14.85 7.29 -2.87
C ALA A 62 -16.21 6.58 -2.94
N ALA A 63 -17.28 7.37 -3.06
CA ALA A 63 -18.63 6.85 -3.17
C ALA A 63 -18.74 6.03 -4.45
N GLU A 64 -19.15 4.77 -4.30
CA GLU A 64 -19.62 3.92 -5.40
C GLU A 64 -21.04 4.32 -5.80
#